data_AF-A0A728CHH6-F1
#
_entry.id   AF-A0A728CHH6-F1
#
_cell.length_a   1.000
_cell.length_b   1.000
_cell.length_c   1.000
_cell.angle_alpha   90.00
_cell.angle_beta   90.00
_cell.angle_gamma   90.00
#
_symmetry.space_group_name_H-M   'P 1'
#
loop_
_entity.id
_entity.type
_entity.pdbx_description
1 polymer ?
#
loop_
_entity_poly.entity_id
_entity_poly.type
_entity_poly.pdbx_seq_one_letter_code
_entity_poly.pdbx_strand_id
1 'polypeptide(L)'
;MHIQQELDEELNNLFDTIRKKSSIRPPIEIEKNLTLIDDFALKCSKFRGCLVDYIQENDNRLSLRLRNRLRAVDIMQKEIVSCLECFLSGDIKSAYDS
;
A
#
# COMPACT_ATOMS: atom_id res chain seq x y z
N MET A 1 15.57 -6.10 -24.03
CA MET A 1 14.15 -5.85 -24.35
C MET A 1 13.23 -6.90 -23.70
N HIS A 2 13.51 -8.20 -23.83
CA HIS A 2 12.69 -9.27 -23.21
C HIS A 2 12.51 -9.17 -21.68
N ILE A 3 13.57 -8.82 -20.95
CA ILE A 3 13.56 -8.75 -19.47
C ILE A 3 12.59 -7.69 -18.92
N GLN A 4 12.37 -6.59 -19.64
CA GLN A 4 11.46 -5.54 -19.20
C GLN A 4 10.01 -5.95 -19.42
N GLN A 5 9.72 -6.61 -20.55
CA GLN A 5 8.38 -7.12 -20.87
C GLN A 5 7.93 -8.17 -19.86
N GLU A 6 8.80 -9.10 -19.50
CA GLU A 6 8.53 -10.13 -18.48
C GLU A 6 8.18 -9.50 -17.13
N LEU A 7 8.96 -8.50 -16.70
CA LEU A 7 8.68 -7.78 -15.45
C LEU A 7 7.35 -7.02 -15.49
N ASP A 8 7.03 -6.40 -16.63
CA ASP A 8 5.78 -5.65 -16.79
C ASP A 8 4.57 -6.61 -16.75
N GLU A 9 4.68 -7.81 -17.33
CA GLU A 9 3.67 -8.87 -17.23
C GLU A 9 3.50 -9.36 -15.79
N GLU A 10 4.59 -9.66 -15.07
CA GLU A 10 4.54 -10.03 -13.65
C GLU A 10 3.86 -8.95 -12.80
N LEU A 11 4.19 -7.68 -13.06
CA LEU A 11 3.63 -6.54 -12.35
C LEU A 11 2.13 -6.36 -12.64
N ASN A 12 1.72 -6.51 -13.90
CA ASN A 12 0.30 -6.47 -14.28
C ASN A 12 -0.49 -7.60 -13.60
N ASN A 13 0.04 -8.82 -13.59
CA ASN A 13 -0.59 -9.98 -12.93
C ASN A 13 -0.75 -9.75 -11.42
N LEU A 14 0.27 -9.18 -10.78
CA LEU A 14 0.19 -8.79 -9.37
C LEU A 14 -0.91 -7.74 -9.15
N PHE A 15 -0.93 -6.66 -9.94
CA PHE A 15 -1.95 -5.62 -9.79
C PHE A 15 -3.36 -6.12 -10.07
N ASP A 16 -3.55 -7.04 -11.02
CA ASP A 16 -4.85 -7.64 -11.28
C ASP A 16 -5.32 -8.50 -10.11
N THR A 17 -4.40 -9.20 -9.44
CA THR A 17 -4.69 -9.95 -8.21
C THR A 17 -5.09 -9.01 -7.07
N ILE A 18 -4.36 -7.90 -6.90
CA ILE A 18 -4.66 -6.87 -5.90
C ILE A 18 -6.02 -6.23 -6.17
N ARG A 19 -6.32 -5.85 -7.41
CA ARG A 19 -7.58 -5.19 -7.82
C ARG A 19 -8.81 -6.08 -7.67
N LYS A 20 -8.64 -7.42 -7.66
CA LYS A 20 -9.72 -8.36 -7.38
C LYS A 20 -10.15 -8.35 -5.90
N LYS A 21 -9.31 -7.87 -4.97
CA LYS A 21 -9.67 -7.76 -3.55
C LYS A 21 -10.57 -6.54 -3.34
N SER A 22 -11.84 -6.80 -3.03
CA SER A 22 -12.87 -5.76 -2.83
C SER A 22 -12.47 -4.68 -1.83
N SER A 23 -11.70 -5.03 -0.81
CA SER A 23 -11.25 -4.13 0.24
C SER A 23 -10.29 -3.01 -0.21
N ILE A 24 -9.66 -3.15 -1.38
CA ILE A 24 -8.66 -2.21 -1.90
C ILE A 24 -8.91 -1.85 -3.37
N ARG A 25 -10.07 -2.26 -3.92
CA ARG A 25 -10.49 -1.99 -5.28
C ARG A 25 -11.14 -0.60 -5.37
N PRO A 26 -10.75 0.26 -6.32
CA PRO A 26 -11.45 1.52 -6.58
C PRO A 26 -12.88 1.32 -7.14
N PRO A 27 -13.82 2.26 -6.89
CA PRO A 27 -13.69 3.42 -6.01
C PRO A 27 -13.59 3.00 -4.54
N ILE A 28 -12.74 3.69 -3.78
CA ILE A 28 -12.47 3.37 -2.38
C ILE A 28 -13.37 4.24 -1.50
N GLU A 29 -14.33 3.60 -0.82
CA GLU A 29 -15.18 4.24 0.19
C GLU A 29 -14.71 3.87 1.59
N ILE A 30 -14.85 4.78 2.55
CA ILE A 30 -14.52 4.51 3.96
C ILE A 30 -15.47 3.41 4.46
N GLU A 31 -14.91 2.32 5.02
CA GLU A 31 -15.72 1.23 5.58
C GLU A 31 -16.62 1.76 6.72
N LYS A 32 -17.84 1.23 6.82
CA LYS A 32 -18.79 1.65 7.85
C LYS A 32 -18.19 1.44 9.24
N ASN A 33 -18.32 2.47 10.09
CA ASN A 33 -17.80 2.52 11.46
C ASN A 33 -16.28 2.70 11.60
N LEU A 34 -15.55 2.99 10.52
CA LEU A 34 -14.15 3.38 10.59
C LEU A 34 -13.99 4.90 10.45
N THR A 35 -12.99 5.45 11.13
CA THR A 35 -12.49 6.80 10.81
C THR A 35 -11.70 6.75 9.50
N LEU A 36 -11.47 7.91 8.88
CA LEU A 36 -10.60 8.01 7.69
C LEU A 36 -9.21 7.40 7.94
N ILE A 37 -8.63 7.64 9.13
CA ILE A 37 -7.29 7.16 9.49
C ILE A 37 -7.30 5.63 9.65
N ASP A 38 -8.26 5.10 10.41
CA ASP A 38 -8.36 3.65 10.65
C ASP A 38 -8.58 2.89 9.34
N ASP A 39 -9.48 3.41 8.49
CA ASP A 39 -9.78 2.84 7.19
C ASP A 39 -8.57 2.88 6.25
N PHE A 40 -7.84 4.00 6.20
CA PHE A 40 -6.60 4.13 5.43
C PHE A 40 -5.54 3.11 5.91
N ALA A 41 -5.28 3.06 7.22
CA ALA A 41 -4.30 2.14 7.81
C ALA A 41 -4.67 0.67 7.55
N LEU A 42 -5.95 0.32 7.67
CA LEU A 42 -6.46 -1.01 7.37
C LEU A 42 -6.24 -1.37 5.90
N LYS A 43 -6.55 -0.48 4.96
CA LYS A 43 -6.38 -0.72 3.52
C LYS A 43 -4.92 -0.82 3.12
N CYS A 44 -4.04 0.03 3.65
CA CYS A 44 -2.60 -0.10 3.48
C CYS A 44 -2.07 -1.44 4.00
N SER A 45 -2.58 -1.90 5.15
CA SER A 45 -2.20 -3.21 5.71
C SER A 45 -2.67 -4.36 4.81
N LYS A 46 -3.90 -4.31 4.27
CA LYS A 46 -4.41 -5.29 3.30
C LYS A 46 -3.59 -5.29 2.00
N PHE A 47 -3.24 -4.11 1.48
CA PHE A 47 -2.37 -3.98 0.30
C PHE A 47 -0.97 -4.57 0.55
N ARG A 48 -0.35 -4.23 1.68
CA ARG A 48 0.94 -4.79 2.11
C ARG A 48 0.87 -6.30 2.24
N GLY A 49 -0.23 -6.83 2.80
CA GLY A 49 -0.49 -8.27 2.87
C GLY A 49 -0.39 -8.92 1.49
N CYS A 50 -1.03 -8.35 0.47
CA CYS A 50 -0.95 -8.88 -0.90
C CYS A 50 0.48 -8.91 -1.45
N LEU A 51 1.30 -7.91 -1.12
CA LEU A 51 2.70 -7.88 -1.53
C LEU A 51 3.51 -8.97 -0.80
N VAL A 52 3.26 -9.16 0.49
CA VAL A 52 3.91 -10.21 1.29
C VAL A 52 3.53 -11.60 0.77
N ASP A 53 2.24 -11.84 0.51
CA ASP A 53 1.74 -13.09 -0.07
C ASP A 53 2.48 -13.38 -1.39
N TYR A 54 2.51 -12.41 -2.31
CA TYR A 54 3.23 -12.56 -3.58
C TYR A 54 4.72 -12.87 -3.38
N ILE A 55 5.39 -12.22 -2.43
CA ILE A 55 6.81 -12.46 -2.14
C ILE A 55 7.07 -13.85 -1.57
N GLN A 56 6.12 -14.40 -0.81
CA GLN A 56 6.23 -15.73 -0.21
C GLN A 56 5.95 -16.83 -1.24
N GLU A 57 5.04 -16.57 -2.17
CA GLU A 57 4.63 -17.52 -3.22
C GLU A 57 5.56 -17.51 -4.45
N ASN A 58 6.43 -16.51 -4.59
CA ASN A 58 7.28 -16.33 -5.78
C ASN A 58 8.75 -16.05 -5.43
N ASP A 59 9.68 -16.68 -6.15
CA ASP A 59 11.12 -16.42 -6.08
C ASP A 59 11.64 -15.88 -7.42
N ASN A 60 11.11 -14.73 -7.84
CA ASN A 60 11.45 -14.07 -9.10
C ASN A 60 12.01 -12.66 -8.87
N ARG A 61 12.37 -12.00 -9.97
CA ARG A 61 12.95 -10.66 -9.92
C ARG A 61 11.98 -9.64 -9.32
N LEU A 62 10.68 -9.76 -9.59
CA LEU A 62 9.69 -8.88 -9.00
C LEU A 62 9.61 -9.07 -7.48
N SER A 63 9.61 -10.30 -6.97
CA SER A 63 9.55 -10.54 -5.52
C SER A 63 10.77 -9.98 -4.79
N LEU A 64 11.98 -10.10 -5.37
CA LEU A 64 13.18 -9.45 -4.84
C LEU A 64 13.06 -7.92 -4.81
N ARG A 65 12.54 -7.31 -5.89
CA ARG A 65 12.31 -5.85 -5.94
C ARG A 65 11.27 -5.40 -4.91
N LEU A 66 10.21 -6.17 -4.72
CA LEU A 66 9.14 -5.86 -3.76
C LEU A 66 9.64 -5.95 -2.32
N ARG A 67 10.50 -6.92 -1.97
CA ARG A 67 11.16 -6.99 -0.64
C ARG A 67 11.85 -5.67 -0.29
N ASN A 68 12.59 -5.10 -1.24
CA ASN A 68 13.28 -3.82 -1.05
C ASN A 68 12.32 -2.62 -0.93
N ARG A 69 11.09 -2.73 -1.45
CA ARG A 69 10.09 -1.66 -1.41
C ARG A 69 9.11 -1.78 -0.24
N LEU A 70 8.96 -2.95 0.37
CA LEU A 70 8.09 -3.14 1.53
C LEU A 70 8.37 -2.17 2.67
N ARG A 71 9.66 -1.92 2.97
CA ARG A 71 10.05 -0.94 3.99
C ARG A 71 9.60 0.48 3.62
N ALA A 72 9.70 0.86 2.36
CA ALA A 72 9.23 2.17 1.91
C ALA A 72 7.71 2.30 2.03
N VAL A 73 6.95 1.23 1.71
CA VAL A 73 5.49 1.20 1.89
C VAL A 73 5.11 1.37 3.36
N ASP A 74 5.80 0.69 4.27
CA ASP A 74 5.57 0.81 5.72
C ASP A 74 5.85 2.23 6.24
N ILE A 75 6.96 2.84 5.81
CA ILE A 75 7.30 4.22 6.16
C ILE A 75 6.23 5.17 5.62
N MET A 76 5.89 5.08 4.33
CA MET A 76 4.87 5.96 3.73
C MET A 76 3.52 5.84 4.45
N GLN A 77 3.10 4.62 4.81
CA GLN A 77 1.87 4.43 5.58
C GLN A 77 1.91 5.17 6.92
N LYS A 78 3.00 5.02 7.68
CA LYS A 78 3.16 5.66 8.99
C LYS A 78 3.18 7.18 8.91
N GLU A 79 3.94 7.73 7.96
CA GLU A 79 4.03 9.18 7.76
C GLU A 79 2.67 9.77 7.34
N ILE A 80 1.96 9.11 6.41
CA ILE A 80 0.64 9.59 5.99
C ILE A 80 -0.36 9.54 7.16
N VAL A 81 -0.37 8.46 7.96
CA VAL A 81 -1.22 8.36 9.16
C VAL A 81 -0.91 9.50 10.13
N SER A 82 0.38 9.72 10.44
CA SER A 82 0.83 10.82 11.30
C SER A 82 0.35 12.18 10.79
N CYS A 83 0.54 12.46 9.50
CA CYS A 83 0.06 13.71 8.89
C CYS A 83 -1.46 13.89 9.01
N LEU A 84 -2.23 12.81 8.79
CA LEU A 84 -3.69 12.85 8.93
C LEU A 84 -4.12 13.07 10.39
N GLU A 85 -3.43 12.45 11.35
CA GLU A 85 -3.66 12.64 12.78
C GLU A 85 -3.37 14.08 13.22
N CYS A 86 -2.24 14.65 12.83
CA CYS A 86 -1.89 16.05 13.12
C CYS A 86 -2.88 17.03 12.47
N PHE A 87 -3.29 16.76 11.23
CA PHE A 87 -4.26 17.61 10.53
C PHE A 87 -5.62 17.60 11.23
N LEU A 88 -6.15 16.42 11.58
CA LEU A 88 -7.48 16.27 12.17
C LEU A 88 -7.55 16.68 13.64
N SER A 89 -6.42 16.66 14.37
CA SER A 89 -6.35 17.19 15.74
C SER A 89 -6.37 18.73 15.80
N GLY A 90 -6.32 19.41 14.66
CA GLY A 90 -6.23 20.86 14.58
C GLY A 90 -4.82 21.40 14.84
N ASP A 91 -3.82 20.53 14.97
CA ASP A 91 -2.42 20.89 15.14
C ASP A 91 -1.73 21.09 13.77
N ILE A 92 -2.28 22.02 12.99
CA ILE A 92 -1.87 22.28 11.60
C ILE A 92 -0.40 22.72 11.51
N LYS A 93 0.15 23.34 12.58
CA LYS A 93 1.53 23.82 12.59
C LYS A 93 2.54 22.67 12.66
N SER A 94 2.28 21.68 13.52
CA SER A 94 3.11 20.48 13.66
C SER A 94 3.09 19.57 12.41
N ALA A 95 2.04 19.63 11.59
CA ALA A 95 1.90 18.81 10.38
C ALA A 95 2.86 19.21 9.23
N TYR A 96 3.41 20.43 9.26
CA TYR A 96 4.32 20.95 8.22
C TYR A 96 5.77 21.17 8.69
N ASP A 97 6.02 21.10 10.00
CA ASP A 97 7.35 21.36 10.60
C ASP A 97 8.26 20.10 10.64
N SER A 98 7.97 19.07 9.81
CA SER A 98 8.76 17.82 9.69
C SER A 98 9.72 17.84 8.49
#